data_AF-A0A3D3NHZ1-F1
#
_entry.id   AF-A0A3D3NHZ1-F1
#
_cell.length_a   1.000
_cell.length_b   1.000
_cell.length_c   1.000
_cell.angle_alpha   90.00
_cell.angle_beta   90.00
_cell.angle_gamma   90.00
#
_symmetry.space_group_name_H-M   'P 1'
#
loop_
_entity.id
_entity.type
_entity.pdbx_description
1 polymer ?
#
loop_
_entity_poly.entity_id
_entity_poly.type
_entity_poly.pdbx_seq_one_letter_code
_entity_poly.pdbx_strand_id
1 'polypeptide(L)'
;LYKAEIALVEVFARHGVKLRLFHGRGGSVGRGGGPSYQAILAQPGGAVQGRLRITEQGEVIASKYSNPELGRRNLEIVAAAVLEATLVASADPAPRADYLETMEALSQSAHRAYRGLVYETEGFERYFWESTVIAEIAHLNLGSRPASRRKTTAIEDLRAIPWVFSWAQCRLMLPGWYGFGSALRDFLAAHPDGLQVLQRMHREWGFFRTLLSNMDMVLAKSDLAIASRYAELVSDPALRAAIFPRLQAEWQATVDG
;
A
#
# COMPACT_ATOMS: atom_id res chain seq x y z
N LEU A 1 -9.00 3.40 -5.57
CA LEU A 1 -9.18 4.53 -4.62
C LEU A 1 -9.13 5.87 -5.36
N TYR A 2 -8.00 6.23 -5.98
CA TYR A 2 -7.85 7.52 -6.67
C TYR A 2 -8.97 7.87 -7.67
N LYS A 3 -9.35 6.95 -8.58
CA LYS A 3 -10.50 7.14 -9.50
C LYS A 3 -11.84 7.36 -8.78
N ALA A 4 -12.05 6.71 -7.63
CA ALA A 4 -13.25 6.89 -6.84
C ALA A 4 -13.27 8.26 -6.14
N GLU A 5 -12.11 8.74 -5.68
CA GLU A 5 -11.97 10.08 -5.11
C GLU A 5 -12.25 11.17 -6.16
N ILE A 6 -11.75 11.02 -7.39
CA ILE A 6 -12.10 11.89 -8.54
C ILE A 6 -13.62 11.94 -8.74
N ALA A 7 -14.26 10.77 -8.87
CA ALA A 7 -15.70 10.68 -9.09
C ALA A 7 -16.51 11.31 -7.94
N LEU A 8 -16.06 11.15 -6.69
CA LEU A 8 -16.68 11.78 -5.53
C LEU A 8 -16.54 13.30 -5.57
N VAL A 9 -15.37 13.84 -5.93
CA VAL A 9 -15.16 15.29 -6.09
C VAL A 9 -16.14 15.86 -7.11
N GLU A 10 -16.27 15.23 -8.27
CA GLU A 10 -17.18 15.65 -9.34
C GLU A 10 -18.66 15.59 -8.92
N VAL A 11 -19.08 14.50 -8.25
CA VAL A 11 -20.46 14.35 -7.77
C VAL A 11 -20.80 15.42 -6.74
N PHE A 12 -19.92 15.66 -5.76
CA PHE A 12 -20.16 16.63 -4.70
C PHE A 12 -20.17 18.06 -5.23
N ALA A 13 -19.26 18.40 -6.15
CA ALA A 13 -19.23 19.69 -6.83
C ALA A 13 -20.53 19.97 -7.59
N ARG A 14 -21.05 19.00 -8.36
CA ARG A 14 -22.32 19.13 -9.09
C ARG A 14 -23.52 19.44 -8.20
N HIS A 15 -23.51 18.98 -6.95
CA HIS A 15 -24.61 19.19 -6.01
C HIS A 15 -24.35 20.34 -5.02
N GLY A 16 -23.23 21.07 -5.16
CA GLY A 16 -22.85 22.14 -4.23
C GLY A 16 -22.60 21.64 -2.79
N VAL A 17 -22.32 20.35 -2.61
CA VAL A 17 -22.06 19.75 -1.29
C VAL A 17 -20.56 19.74 -1.02
N LYS A 18 -20.15 20.16 0.17
CA LYS A 18 -18.74 20.15 0.55
C LYS A 18 -18.27 18.74 0.92
N LEU A 19 -17.30 18.22 0.18
CA LEU A 19 -16.70 16.91 0.44
C LEU A 19 -15.76 16.99 1.66
N ARG A 20 -15.70 15.91 2.44
CA ARG A 20 -14.64 15.65 3.42
C ARG A 20 -14.33 14.18 3.45
N LEU A 21 -13.21 13.79 2.85
CA LEU A 21 -12.75 12.41 2.87
C LEU A 21 -12.19 12.03 4.24
N PHE A 22 -12.48 10.80 4.67
CA PHE A 22 -11.89 10.21 5.85
C PHE A 22 -10.91 9.11 5.45
N HIS A 23 -9.62 9.38 5.62
CA HIS A 23 -8.56 8.43 5.30
C HIS A 23 -8.35 7.44 6.45
N GLY A 24 -8.61 6.16 6.17
CA GLY A 24 -8.43 5.05 7.11
C GLY A 24 -6.98 4.65 7.35
N ARG A 25 -6.78 3.60 8.16
CA ARG A 25 -5.47 3.00 8.43
C ARG A 25 -4.85 2.44 7.14
N GLY A 26 -3.54 2.52 7.03
CA GLY A 26 -2.80 1.82 5.99
C GLY A 26 -2.69 2.52 4.63
N GLY A 27 -3.32 3.69 4.43
CA GLY A 27 -3.11 4.54 3.25
C GLY A 27 -1.80 5.35 3.33
N SER A 28 -1.34 5.86 2.19
CA SER A 28 -0.14 6.72 2.07
C SER A 28 -0.17 7.91 3.05
N VAL A 29 -1.34 8.49 3.29
CA VAL A 29 -1.53 9.62 4.22
C VAL A 29 -1.46 9.20 5.69
N GLY A 30 -1.85 7.96 6.02
CA GLY A 30 -2.01 7.50 7.41
C GLY A 30 -0.87 6.64 7.96
N ARG A 31 0.05 6.15 7.11
CA ARG A 31 1.09 5.19 7.54
C ARG A 31 2.31 5.80 8.22
N GLY A 32 2.51 7.12 8.17
CA GLY A 32 3.73 7.75 8.71
C GLY A 32 5.04 7.16 8.19
N GLY A 33 4.98 6.37 7.11
CA GLY A 33 6.12 5.68 6.50
C GLY A 33 6.69 6.47 5.34
N GLY A 34 5.81 7.03 4.50
CA GLY A 34 6.15 8.11 3.56
C GLY A 34 5.84 9.49 4.16
N PRO A 35 6.37 10.59 3.59
CA PRO A 35 6.09 11.93 4.09
C PRO A 35 4.59 12.26 3.96
N SER A 36 3.88 12.43 5.09
CA SER A 36 2.44 12.77 5.13
C SER A 36 2.11 13.98 4.25
N TYR A 37 3.05 14.92 4.14
CA TYR A 37 2.97 16.09 3.28
C TYR A 37 2.72 15.74 1.81
N GLN A 38 3.60 14.91 1.24
CA GLN A 38 3.53 14.51 -0.16
C GLN A 38 2.27 13.67 -0.43
N ALA A 39 1.88 12.83 0.53
CA ALA A 39 0.67 12.03 0.41
C ALA A 39 -0.63 12.87 0.38
N ILE A 40 -0.67 14.01 1.07
CA ILE A 40 -1.79 14.96 1.02
C ILE A 40 -1.79 15.71 -0.32
N LEU A 41 -0.63 16.18 -0.79
CA LEU A 41 -0.50 16.85 -2.08
C LEU A 41 -0.79 15.93 -3.27
N ALA A 42 -0.58 14.63 -3.11
CA ALA A 42 -0.82 13.61 -4.12
C ALA A 42 -2.30 13.21 -4.28
N GLN A 43 -3.21 13.74 -3.45
CA GLN A 43 -4.65 13.52 -3.59
C GLN A 43 -5.17 14.14 -4.90
N PRO A 44 -6.30 13.67 -5.46
CA PRO A 44 -6.94 14.32 -6.59
C PRO A 44 -7.22 15.81 -6.32
N GLY A 45 -7.18 16.62 -7.37
CA GLY A 45 -7.59 18.03 -7.29
C GLY A 45 -9.00 18.15 -6.71
N GLY A 46 -9.19 19.10 -5.79
CA GLY A 46 -10.49 19.29 -5.13
C GLY A 46 -10.88 18.23 -4.10
N ALA A 47 -10.04 17.24 -3.78
CA ALA A 47 -10.34 16.25 -2.73
C ALA A 47 -10.15 16.78 -1.30
N VAL A 48 -9.20 17.70 -1.09
CA VAL A 48 -8.84 18.22 0.24
C VAL A 48 -9.75 19.38 0.68
N GLN A 49 -9.96 20.41 -0.15
CA GLN A 49 -10.88 21.54 0.12
C GLN A 49 -10.74 22.16 1.53
N GLY A 50 -9.50 22.31 2.02
CA GLY A 50 -9.19 22.83 3.36
C GLY A 50 -9.59 21.90 4.51
N ARG A 51 -9.96 20.65 4.22
CA ARG A 51 -10.57 19.71 5.17
C ARG A 51 -9.90 18.35 5.09
N LEU A 52 -9.13 18.03 6.12
CA LEU A 52 -8.54 16.72 6.27
C LEU A 52 -9.18 15.96 7.44
N ARG A 53 -9.38 14.65 7.26
CA ARG A 53 -9.63 13.72 8.36
C ARG A 53 -8.80 12.47 8.10
N ILE A 54 -7.84 12.21 8.98
CA ILE A 54 -6.92 11.08 8.86
C ILE A 54 -6.98 10.23 10.13
N THR A 55 -6.74 8.94 9.96
CA THR A 55 -6.52 8.02 11.08
C THR A 55 -5.03 7.98 11.37
N GLU A 56 -4.62 8.44 12.55
CA GLU A 56 -3.27 8.20 13.07
C GLU A 56 -3.20 6.78 13.65
N GLN A 57 -2.24 5.98 13.18
CA GLN A 57 -2.10 4.61 13.66
C GLN A 57 -1.39 4.59 15.02
N GLY A 58 -1.79 3.70 15.92
CA GLY A 58 -1.19 3.60 17.26
C GLY A 58 0.33 3.44 17.24
N GLU A 59 0.83 2.66 16.27
CA GLU A 59 2.26 2.42 16.04
C GLU A 59 3.07 3.66 15.64
N VAL A 60 2.43 4.75 15.18
CA VAL A 60 3.11 6.00 14.81
C VAL A 60 2.89 7.14 15.81
N ILE A 61 2.07 6.94 16.85
CA ILE A 61 1.78 8.01 17.83
C ILE A 61 3.05 8.47 18.54
N ALA A 62 3.89 7.52 18.98
CA ALA A 62 5.14 7.87 19.67
C ALA A 62 6.12 8.64 18.78
N SER A 63 6.25 8.28 17.49
CA SER A 63 7.17 8.98 16.58
C SER A 63 6.70 10.39 16.21
N LYS A 64 5.38 10.63 16.19
CA LYS A 64 4.80 11.93 15.82
C LYS A 64 4.48 12.84 17.00
N TYR A 65 4.22 12.30 18.18
CA TYR A 65 3.62 13.04 19.30
C TYR A 65 4.24 12.73 20.67
N SER A 66 5.41 12.07 20.74
CA SER A 66 6.07 11.76 22.02
C SER A 66 6.49 12.98 22.83
N ASN A 67 6.65 14.15 22.19
CA ASN A 67 6.89 15.41 22.87
C ASN A 67 6.19 16.58 22.15
N PRO A 68 6.02 17.74 22.82
CA PRO A 68 5.33 18.89 22.25
C PRO A 68 5.94 19.43 20.95
N GLU A 69 7.28 19.37 20.80
CA GLU A 69 7.96 19.87 19.60
C GLU A 69 7.66 19.02 18.38
N LEU A 70 7.74 17.68 18.53
CA LEU A 70 7.37 16.74 17.47
C LEU A 70 5.89 16.86 17.11
N GLY A 71 5.02 16.95 18.13
CA GLY A 71 3.59 17.15 17.93
C GLY A 71 3.29 18.42 17.13
N ARG A 72 3.90 19.54 17.51
CA ARG A 72 3.78 20.82 16.78
C ARG A 72 4.26 20.67 15.34
N ARG A 73 5.46 20.10 15.12
CA ARG A 73 6.03 19.91 13.78
C ARG A 73 5.13 19.04 12.90
N ASN A 74 4.55 17.97 13.44
CA ASN A 74 3.64 17.12 12.68
C ASN A 74 2.35 17.88 12.29
N LEU A 75 1.79 18.68 13.21
CA LEU A 75 0.62 19.53 12.92
C LEU A 75 0.95 20.61 11.87
N GLU A 76 2.12 21.23 11.93
CA GLU A 76 2.61 22.20 10.94
C GLU A 76 2.70 21.57 9.55
N ILE A 77 3.30 20.38 9.43
CA ILE A 77 3.40 19.63 8.18
C ILE A 77 2.01 19.35 7.60
N VAL A 78 1.08 18.88 8.42
CA VAL A 78 -0.29 18.58 7.99
C VAL A 78 -1.03 19.84 7.55
N ALA A 79 -0.93 20.92 8.34
CA ALA A 79 -1.58 22.19 8.02
C ALA A 79 -1.04 22.81 6.72
N ALA A 80 0.28 22.82 6.55
CA ALA A 80 0.93 23.32 5.35
C ALA A 80 0.49 22.52 4.10
N ALA A 81 0.49 21.19 4.18
CA ALA A 81 0.06 20.35 3.07
C ALA A 81 -1.42 20.58 2.70
N VAL A 82 -2.29 20.76 3.69
CA VAL A 82 -3.71 21.05 3.45
C VAL A 82 -3.89 22.41 2.79
N LEU A 83 -3.16 23.44 3.25
CA LEU A 83 -3.20 24.77 2.66
C LEU A 83 -2.71 24.75 1.21
N GLU A 84 -1.55 24.13 0.94
CA GLU A 84 -1.00 24.04 -0.41
C GLU A 84 -1.90 23.22 -1.34
N ALA A 85 -2.39 22.05 -0.90
CA ALA A 85 -3.34 21.24 -1.67
C ALA A 85 -4.65 21.96 -1.99
N THR A 86 -5.01 22.98 -1.21
CA THR A 86 -6.27 23.72 -1.38
C THR A 86 -6.09 25.01 -2.19
N LEU A 87 -4.98 25.71 -2.02
CA LEU A 87 -4.77 27.05 -2.55
C LEU A 87 -3.84 27.10 -3.77
N VAL A 88 -2.93 26.12 -3.89
CA VAL A 88 -1.86 26.13 -4.91
C VAL A 88 -2.04 24.99 -5.91
N ALA A 89 -2.46 23.81 -5.45
CA ALA A 89 -2.66 22.67 -6.33
C ALA A 89 -3.77 22.93 -7.37
N SER A 90 -3.64 22.29 -8.54
CA SER A 90 -4.64 22.38 -9.60
C SER A 90 -6.03 22.00 -9.09
N ALA A 91 -7.03 22.77 -9.48
CA ALA A 91 -8.43 22.44 -9.24
C ALA A 91 -8.91 21.27 -10.13
N ASP A 92 -8.16 20.93 -11.19
CA ASP A 92 -8.48 19.78 -12.04
C ASP A 92 -8.34 18.49 -11.24
N PRO A 93 -9.43 17.73 -11.02
CA PRO A 93 -9.39 16.51 -10.24
C PRO A 93 -8.59 15.39 -10.91
N ALA A 94 -8.48 15.39 -12.24
CA ALA A 94 -7.94 14.26 -12.98
C ALA A 94 -6.55 14.56 -13.58
N PRO A 95 -5.60 13.59 -13.52
CA PRO A 95 -4.40 13.65 -14.34
C PRO A 95 -4.77 13.37 -15.80
N ARG A 96 -3.77 13.45 -16.69
CA ARG A 96 -3.94 13.11 -18.10
C ARG A 96 -4.56 11.71 -18.27
N ALA A 97 -5.42 11.57 -19.29
CA ALA A 97 -6.14 10.32 -19.56
C ALA A 97 -5.20 9.13 -19.78
N ASP A 98 -4.09 9.34 -20.50
CA ASP A 98 -3.07 8.31 -20.76
C ASP A 98 -2.41 7.79 -19.47
N TYR A 99 -2.30 8.63 -18.41
CA TYR A 99 -1.79 8.19 -17.11
C TYR A 99 -2.79 7.32 -16.37
N LEU A 100 -4.09 7.62 -16.47
CA LEU A 100 -5.15 6.80 -15.88
C LEU A 100 -5.31 5.45 -16.59
N GLU A 101 -5.12 5.42 -17.91
CA GLU A 101 -5.12 4.19 -18.71
C GLU A 101 -3.91 3.32 -18.39
N THR A 102 -2.71 3.92 -18.34
CA THR A 102 -1.49 3.22 -17.94
C THR A 102 -1.62 2.63 -16.53
N MET A 103 -2.09 3.43 -15.57
CA MET A 103 -2.29 2.97 -14.18
C MET A 103 -3.37 1.89 -14.07
N GLU A 104 -4.40 1.93 -14.93
CA GLU A 104 -5.41 0.87 -15.00
C GLU A 104 -4.79 -0.45 -15.45
N ALA A 105 -4.00 -0.44 -16.53
CA ALA A 105 -3.33 -1.63 -17.03
C ALA A 105 -2.38 -2.23 -15.97
N LEU A 106 -1.57 -1.40 -15.32
CA LEU A 106 -0.70 -1.82 -14.21
C LEU A 106 -1.51 -2.40 -13.04
N SER A 107 -2.57 -1.70 -12.61
CA SER A 107 -3.41 -2.14 -11.50
C SER A 107 -4.08 -3.48 -11.78
N GLN A 108 -4.56 -3.71 -12.99
CA GLN A 108 -5.19 -4.97 -13.37
C GLN A 108 -4.18 -6.12 -13.37
N SER A 109 -2.97 -5.92 -13.91
CA SER A 109 -1.95 -6.97 -13.89
C SER A 109 -1.44 -7.27 -12.48
N ALA A 110 -1.18 -6.23 -11.68
CA ALA A 110 -0.79 -6.40 -10.28
C ALA A 110 -1.86 -7.14 -9.47
N HIS A 111 -3.14 -6.82 -9.72
CA HIS A 111 -4.25 -7.49 -9.06
C HIS A 111 -4.32 -8.97 -9.43
N ARG A 112 -4.16 -9.31 -10.72
CA ARG A 112 -4.10 -10.70 -11.18
C ARG A 112 -2.92 -11.45 -10.57
N ALA A 113 -1.72 -10.87 -10.56
CA ALA A 113 -0.54 -11.48 -9.96
C ALA A 113 -0.74 -11.75 -8.46
N TYR A 114 -1.26 -10.76 -7.72
CA TYR A 114 -1.58 -10.91 -6.30
C TYR A 114 -2.61 -12.00 -6.06
N ARG A 115 -3.71 -12.02 -6.82
CA ARG A 115 -4.74 -13.05 -6.69
C ARG A 115 -4.22 -14.45 -7.06
N GLY A 116 -3.42 -14.51 -8.11
CA GLY A 116 -2.73 -15.71 -8.58
C GLY A 116 -1.89 -16.36 -7.48
N LEU A 117 -1.18 -15.55 -6.69
CA LEU A 117 -0.48 -16.06 -5.52
C LEU A 117 -1.44 -16.39 -4.36
N VAL A 118 -2.24 -15.43 -3.92
CA VAL A 118 -2.89 -15.51 -2.60
C VAL A 118 -4.11 -16.44 -2.59
N TYR A 119 -4.87 -16.48 -3.68
CA TYR A 119 -6.16 -17.18 -3.74
C TYR A 119 -6.16 -18.36 -4.71
N GLU A 120 -5.25 -18.37 -5.69
CA GLU A 120 -5.25 -19.37 -6.78
C GLU A 120 -4.08 -20.35 -6.67
N THR A 121 -3.09 -20.09 -5.80
CA THR A 121 -2.01 -21.04 -5.54
C THR A 121 -2.43 -22.03 -4.46
N GLU A 122 -2.51 -23.30 -4.84
CA GLU A 122 -2.79 -24.39 -3.92
C GLU A 122 -1.80 -24.40 -2.74
N GLY A 123 -2.32 -24.51 -1.52
CA GLY A 123 -1.51 -24.55 -0.31
C GLY A 123 -0.96 -23.19 0.15
N PHE A 124 -1.25 -22.07 -0.52
CA PHE A 124 -0.78 -20.75 -0.08
C PHE A 124 -1.25 -20.39 1.33
N GLU A 125 -2.49 -20.74 1.69
CA GLU A 125 -2.99 -20.59 3.04
C GLU A 125 -2.09 -21.30 4.06
N ARG A 126 -1.83 -22.60 3.86
CA ARG A 126 -0.93 -23.39 4.72
C ARG A 126 0.47 -22.77 4.79
N TYR A 127 1.02 -22.36 3.65
CA TYR A 127 2.31 -21.68 3.59
C TYR A 127 2.30 -20.41 4.47
N PHE A 128 1.28 -19.56 4.34
CA PHE A 128 1.16 -18.35 5.15
C PHE A 128 1.08 -18.64 6.65
N TRP A 129 0.30 -19.64 7.06
CA TRP A 129 0.18 -20.02 8.47
C TRP A 129 1.47 -20.61 9.04
N GLU A 130 2.23 -21.37 8.26
CA GLU A 130 3.48 -21.99 8.71
C GLU A 130 4.70 -21.07 8.58
N SER A 131 4.73 -20.19 7.58
CA SER A 131 5.87 -19.30 7.30
C SER A 131 5.79 -17.96 8.04
N THR A 132 4.72 -17.72 8.81
CA THR A 132 4.53 -16.49 9.59
C THR A 132 4.12 -16.81 11.01
N VAL A 133 4.26 -15.85 11.92
CA VAL A 133 3.94 -16.03 13.34
C VAL A 133 2.46 -15.77 13.66
N ILE A 134 1.57 -15.97 12.69
CA ILE A 134 0.15 -15.60 12.85
C ILE A 134 -0.55 -16.42 13.94
N ALA A 135 -0.21 -17.71 14.05
CA ALA A 135 -0.79 -18.59 15.06
C ALA A 135 -0.44 -18.08 16.46
N GLU A 136 0.83 -17.74 16.68
CA GLU A 136 1.34 -17.20 17.93
C GLU A 136 0.72 -15.84 18.24
N ILE A 137 0.65 -14.94 17.26
CA ILE A 137 0.03 -13.61 17.42
C ILE A 137 -1.44 -13.74 17.83
N ALA A 138 -2.17 -14.71 17.29
CA ALA A 138 -3.57 -14.94 17.66
C ALA A 138 -3.73 -15.41 19.11
N HIS A 139 -2.71 -16.05 19.68
CA HIS A 139 -2.67 -16.47 21.09
C HIS A 139 -2.14 -15.39 22.04
N LEU A 140 -1.36 -14.43 21.55
CA LEU A 140 -0.86 -13.32 22.36
C LEU A 140 -1.94 -12.25 22.57
N ASN A 141 -2.03 -11.73 23.79
CA ASN A 141 -2.94 -10.62 24.16
C ASN A 141 -2.44 -9.25 23.65
N LEU A 142 -2.06 -9.17 22.37
CA LEU A 142 -1.52 -7.95 21.74
C LEU A 142 -2.61 -7.01 21.21
N GLY A 143 -3.82 -7.52 20.97
CA GLY A 143 -4.93 -6.76 20.40
C GLY A 143 -6.26 -7.03 21.10
N SER A 144 -7.14 -6.03 21.11
CA SER A 144 -8.49 -6.15 21.70
C SER A 144 -9.50 -6.91 20.84
N ARG A 145 -9.11 -7.29 19.61
CA ARG A 145 -9.98 -7.90 18.61
C ARG A 145 -9.38 -9.22 18.14
N PRO A 146 -10.20 -10.24 17.83
CA PRO A 146 -9.71 -11.49 17.28
C PRO A 146 -9.08 -11.28 15.91
N ALA A 147 -8.07 -12.09 15.59
CA ALA A 147 -7.32 -12.00 14.33
C ALA A 147 -8.20 -12.32 13.10
N SER A 148 -9.11 -13.29 13.23
CA SER A 148 -10.06 -13.68 12.19
C SER A 148 -11.51 -13.29 12.55
N ARG A 149 -12.37 -13.14 11.53
CA ARG A 149 -13.82 -12.93 11.69
C ARG A 149 -14.55 -14.23 12.01
N ARG A 150 -14.02 -15.38 11.58
CA ARG A 150 -14.54 -16.72 11.81
C ARG A 150 -13.45 -17.60 12.41
N LYS A 151 -13.81 -18.75 12.98
CA LYS A 151 -12.84 -19.74 13.47
C LYS A 151 -12.35 -20.62 12.30
N THR A 152 -11.77 -19.98 11.30
CA THR A 152 -11.24 -20.58 10.07
C THR A 152 -9.83 -20.06 9.83
N THR A 153 -9.05 -20.82 9.08
CA THR A 153 -7.70 -20.45 8.61
C THR A 153 -7.75 -19.69 7.28
N ALA A 154 -8.92 -19.62 6.65
CA ALA A 154 -9.14 -18.96 5.36
C ALA A 154 -8.69 -17.49 5.38
N ILE A 155 -7.96 -17.07 4.35
CA ILE A 155 -7.38 -15.73 4.25
C ILE A 155 -8.47 -14.65 4.15
N GLU A 156 -9.62 -14.95 3.56
CA GLU A 156 -10.76 -14.02 3.39
C GLU A 156 -11.41 -13.64 4.72
N ASP A 157 -11.32 -14.54 5.71
CA ASP A 157 -11.85 -14.31 7.05
C ASP A 157 -10.84 -13.51 7.90
N LEU A 158 -9.58 -13.38 7.47
CA LEU A 158 -8.55 -12.66 8.18
C LEU A 158 -8.75 -11.14 8.13
N ARG A 159 -8.49 -10.47 9.25
CA ARG A 159 -8.51 -9.00 9.31
C ARG A 159 -7.22 -8.42 8.71
N ALA A 160 -7.33 -7.22 8.15
CA ALA A 160 -6.20 -6.53 7.51
C ALA A 160 -4.98 -6.28 8.43
N ILE A 161 -5.20 -6.06 9.73
CA ILE A 161 -4.10 -5.83 10.68
C ILE A 161 -3.27 -7.12 10.85
N PRO A 162 -3.84 -8.28 11.25
CA PRO A 162 -3.13 -9.55 11.25
C PRO A 162 -2.45 -9.88 9.94
N TRP A 163 -3.12 -9.69 8.80
CA TRP A 163 -2.52 -9.93 7.48
C TRP A 163 -1.21 -9.16 7.28
N VAL A 164 -1.25 -7.83 7.44
CA VAL A 164 -0.06 -6.98 7.26
C VAL A 164 0.98 -7.25 8.34
N PHE A 165 0.56 -7.48 9.57
CA PHE A 165 1.45 -7.66 10.71
C PHE A 165 2.24 -8.98 10.61
N SER A 166 1.61 -10.08 10.19
CA SER A 166 2.28 -11.37 10.01
C SER A 166 3.43 -11.30 8.99
N TRP A 167 3.18 -10.69 7.83
CA TRP A 167 4.22 -10.47 6.82
C TRP A 167 5.32 -9.50 7.27
N ALA A 168 5.00 -8.62 8.21
CA ALA A 168 5.98 -7.70 8.77
C ALA A 168 6.96 -8.37 9.74
N GLN A 169 6.49 -9.35 10.51
CA GLN A 169 7.34 -10.11 11.42
C GLN A 169 8.37 -10.97 10.68
N CYS A 170 7.97 -11.60 9.57
CA CYS A 170 8.88 -12.38 8.73
C CYS A 170 9.70 -11.54 7.73
N ARG A 171 9.68 -10.21 7.87
CA ARG A 171 10.43 -9.24 7.03
C ARG A 171 10.16 -9.33 5.53
N LEU A 172 9.01 -9.86 5.12
CA LEU A 172 8.66 -9.91 3.70
C LEU A 172 7.79 -8.72 3.28
N MET A 173 6.94 -8.22 4.18
CA MET A 173 6.06 -7.06 3.92
C MET A 173 5.18 -7.20 2.67
N LEU A 174 4.84 -8.43 2.30
CA LEU A 174 4.18 -8.83 1.05
C LEU A 174 3.09 -7.87 0.55
N PRO A 175 2.13 -7.41 1.38
CA PRO A 175 1.01 -6.61 0.89
C PRO A 175 1.39 -5.20 0.42
N GLY A 176 2.62 -4.75 0.66
CA GLY A 176 3.08 -3.42 0.29
C GLY A 176 3.72 -3.32 -1.10
N TRP A 177 3.97 -4.44 -1.79
CA TRP A 177 4.70 -4.45 -3.05
C TRP A 177 4.33 -5.58 -4.01
N TYR A 178 3.79 -6.71 -3.53
CA TYR A 178 3.58 -7.89 -4.37
C TYR A 178 2.62 -7.63 -5.52
N GLY A 179 3.01 -8.04 -6.73
CA GLY A 179 2.29 -7.85 -7.98
C GLY A 179 2.80 -6.67 -8.80
N PHE A 180 3.56 -5.74 -8.21
CA PHE A 180 4.10 -4.59 -8.93
C PHE A 180 5.16 -4.99 -9.97
N GLY A 181 6.14 -5.83 -9.59
CA GLY A 181 7.16 -6.32 -10.52
C GLY A 181 6.57 -7.07 -11.72
N SER A 182 5.55 -7.90 -11.48
CA SER A 182 4.78 -8.54 -12.53
C SER A 182 4.07 -7.53 -13.44
N ALA A 183 3.42 -6.53 -12.86
CA ALA A 183 2.74 -5.50 -13.64
C ALA A 183 3.69 -4.66 -14.50
N LEU A 184 4.86 -4.29 -13.97
CA LEU A 184 5.88 -3.59 -14.74
C LEU A 184 6.37 -4.43 -15.90
N ARG A 185 6.75 -5.68 -15.65
CA ARG A 185 7.26 -6.58 -16.68
C ARG A 185 6.25 -6.76 -17.81
N ASP A 186 4.99 -7.04 -17.47
CA ASP A 186 3.92 -7.20 -18.47
C ASP A 186 3.69 -5.92 -19.27
N PHE A 187 3.70 -4.77 -18.59
CA PHE A 187 3.49 -3.48 -19.23
C PHE A 187 4.62 -3.12 -20.19
N LEU A 188 5.88 -3.30 -19.78
CA LEU A 188 7.07 -3.04 -20.61
C LEU A 188 7.17 -4.00 -21.78
N ALA A 189 6.75 -5.26 -21.62
CA ALA A 189 6.69 -6.21 -22.73
C ALA A 189 5.63 -5.83 -23.77
N ALA A 190 4.50 -5.27 -23.34
CA ALA A 190 3.41 -4.86 -24.22
C ALA A 190 3.62 -3.47 -24.87
N HIS A 191 4.46 -2.61 -24.29
CA HIS A 191 4.63 -1.21 -24.72
C HIS A 191 6.12 -0.88 -24.90
N PRO A 192 6.63 -0.76 -26.14
CA PRO A 192 8.02 -0.41 -26.40
C PRO A 192 8.48 0.90 -25.75
N ASP A 193 7.58 1.90 -25.66
CA ASP A 193 7.84 3.19 -25.01
C ASP A 193 7.38 3.24 -23.54
N GLY A 194 7.05 2.08 -22.96
CA GLY A 194 6.43 1.98 -21.64
C GLY A 194 7.30 2.61 -20.53
N LEU A 195 8.62 2.41 -20.58
CA LEU A 195 9.53 2.97 -19.58
C LEU A 195 9.50 4.50 -19.58
N GLN A 196 9.50 5.12 -20.76
CA GLN A 196 9.46 6.58 -20.93
C GLN A 196 8.14 7.14 -20.38
N VAL A 197 7.03 6.43 -20.57
CA VAL A 197 5.72 6.78 -20.00
C VAL A 197 5.77 6.75 -18.47
N LEU A 198 6.25 5.66 -17.88
CA LEU A 198 6.34 5.51 -16.42
C LEU A 198 7.26 6.55 -15.78
N GLN A 199 8.41 6.82 -16.39
CA GLN A 199 9.33 7.87 -15.93
C GLN A 199 8.68 9.26 -16.00
N ARG A 200 7.88 9.52 -17.03
CA ARG A 200 7.13 10.78 -17.15
C ARG A 200 6.04 10.87 -16.07
N MET A 201 5.27 9.81 -15.85
CA MET A 201 4.31 9.72 -14.75
C MET A 201 4.97 9.99 -13.40
N HIS A 202 6.16 9.45 -13.15
CA HIS A 202 6.89 9.70 -11.89
C HIS A 202 7.28 11.18 -11.71
N ARG A 203 7.75 11.84 -12.78
CA ARG A 203 8.12 13.26 -12.73
C ARG A 203 6.87 14.15 -12.55
N GLU A 204 5.84 13.91 -13.32
CA GLU A 204 4.71 14.84 -13.49
C GLU A 204 3.52 14.54 -12.57
N TRP A 205 3.34 13.30 -12.11
CA TRP A 205 2.17 12.89 -11.36
C TRP A 205 2.50 12.53 -9.90
N GLY A 206 2.15 13.43 -8.98
CA GLY A 206 2.45 13.30 -7.54
C GLY A 206 1.89 12.02 -6.91
N PHE A 207 0.74 11.52 -7.38
CA PHE A 207 0.18 10.24 -6.96
C PHE A 207 1.11 9.08 -7.27
N PHE A 208 1.55 8.94 -8.52
CA PHE A 208 2.41 7.83 -8.94
C PHE A 208 3.77 7.88 -8.23
N ARG A 209 4.37 9.08 -8.11
CA ARG A 209 5.59 9.29 -7.33
C ARG A 209 5.44 8.91 -5.85
N THR A 210 4.33 9.26 -5.23
CA THR A 210 4.05 8.90 -3.83
C THR A 210 3.81 7.40 -3.68
N LEU A 211 3.15 6.76 -4.65
CA LEU A 211 2.94 5.32 -4.67
C LEU A 211 4.30 4.58 -4.68
N LEU A 212 5.19 4.94 -5.60
CA LEU A 212 6.53 4.35 -5.70
C LEU A 212 7.37 4.61 -4.45
N SER A 213 7.38 5.84 -3.91
CA SER A 213 8.13 6.16 -2.69
C SER A 213 7.65 5.37 -1.47
N ASN A 214 6.35 5.12 -1.33
CA ASN A 214 5.84 4.29 -0.25
C ASN A 214 6.25 2.82 -0.39
N MET A 215 6.23 2.31 -1.62
CA MET A 215 6.65 0.95 -1.91
C MET A 215 8.16 0.75 -1.67
N ASP A 216 8.99 1.70 -2.12
CA ASP A 216 10.42 1.74 -1.86
C ASP A 216 10.73 1.67 -0.35
N MET A 217 10.03 2.48 0.46
CA MET A 217 10.16 2.47 1.92
C MET A 217 9.71 1.14 2.57
N VAL A 218 8.79 0.40 1.94
CA VAL A 218 8.41 -0.95 2.38
C VAL A 218 9.49 -1.96 2.00
N LEU A 219 10.00 -1.90 0.77
CA LEU A 219 11.07 -2.78 0.27
C LEU A 219 12.36 -2.58 1.06
N ALA A 220 12.71 -1.34 1.43
CA ALA A 220 13.85 -1.03 2.29
C ALA A 220 13.77 -1.66 3.69
N LYS A 221 12.57 -2.06 4.14
CA LYS A 221 12.35 -2.78 5.40
C LYS A 221 12.28 -4.30 5.21
N SER A 222 12.21 -4.78 3.97
CA SER A 222 12.19 -6.21 3.69
C SER A 222 13.57 -6.83 3.75
N ASP A 223 13.66 -8.11 4.08
CA ASP A 223 14.89 -8.87 4.16
C ASP A 223 14.62 -10.31 3.71
N LEU A 224 15.09 -10.66 2.52
CA LEU A 224 14.89 -11.98 1.93
C LEU A 224 15.66 -13.09 2.67
N ALA A 225 16.78 -12.77 3.33
CA ALA A 225 17.53 -13.74 4.10
C ALA A 225 16.80 -14.10 5.40
N ILE A 226 16.17 -13.13 6.06
CA ILE A 226 15.29 -13.41 7.20
C ILE A 226 14.04 -14.16 6.71
N ALA A 227 13.40 -13.69 5.63
CA ALA A 227 12.22 -14.35 5.09
C ALA A 227 12.47 -15.81 4.69
N SER A 228 13.66 -16.15 4.18
CA SER A 228 14.01 -17.53 3.84
C SER A 228 14.10 -18.44 5.07
N ARG A 229 14.58 -17.93 6.21
CA ARG A 229 14.59 -18.68 7.48
C ARG A 229 13.19 -18.92 8.02
N TYR A 230 12.28 -17.96 7.84
CA TYR A 230 10.86 -18.18 8.16
C TYR A 230 10.21 -19.19 7.21
N ALA A 231 10.57 -19.18 5.93
CA ALA A 231 10.09 -20.19 4.98
C ALA A 231 10.57 -21.61 5.35
N GLU A 232 11.70 -21.76 6.05
CA GLU A 232 12.16 -23.06 6.57
C GLU A 232 11.22 -23.66 7.64
N LEU A 233 10.35 -22.88 8.26
CA LEU A 233 9.33 -23.36 9.21
C LEU A 233 8.19 -24.11 8.52
N VAL A 234 8.04 -23.93 7.19
CA VAL A 234 7.06 -24.68 6.40
C VAL A 234 7.45 -26.15 6.39
N SER A 235 6.61 -26.96 7.01
CA SER A 235 6.81 -28.39 7.26
C SER A 235 6.90 -29.22 5.98
N ASP A 236 6.28 -28.74 4.90
CA ASP A 236 6.29 -29.35 3.58
C ASP A 236 7.34 -28.68 2.67
N PRO A 237 8.46 -29.37 2.36
CA PRO A 237 9.51 -28.82 1.52
C PRO A 237 9.06 -28.55 0.07
N ALA A 238 8.09 -29.32 -0.45
CA ALA A 238 7.58 -29.14 -1.81
C ALA A 238 6.71 -27.88 -1.89
N LEU A 239 5.85 -27.66 -0.89
CA LEU A 239 5.07 -26.43 -0.77
C LEU A 239 5.97 -25.19 -0.66
N ARG A 240 7.00 -25.27 0.19
CA ARG A 240 8.02 -24.21 0.31
C ARG A 240 8.71 -23.92 -1.02
N ALA A 241 9.15 -24.96 -1.73
CA ALA A 241 9.83 -24.84 -3.02
C ALA A 241 8.91 -24.30 -4.12
N ALA A 242 7.60 -24.52 -4.03
CA ALA A 242 6.63 -23.98 -4.98
C ALA A 242 6.35 -22.47 -4.77
N ILE A 243 6.41 -21.98 -3.52
CA ILE A 243 5.97 -20.62 -3.18
C ILE A 243 7.13 -19.65 -2.96
N PHE A 244 8.12 -19.99 -2.12
CA PHE A 244 9.15 -19.02 -1.73
C PHE A 244 9.98 -18.49 -2.91
N PRO A 245 10.39 -19.31 -3.90
CA PRO A 245 11.06 -18.80 -5.09
C PRO A 245 10.22 -17.82 -5.90
N ARG A 246 8.89 -17.98 -5.95
CA ARG A 246 7.99 -17.01 -6.61
C ARG A 246 7.96 -15.68 -5.88
N LEU A 247 7.99 -15.70 -4.54
CA LEU A 247 8.07 -14.50 -3.70
C LEU A 247 9.39 -13.76 -3.96
N GLN A 248 10.49 -14.49 -3.98
CA GLN A 248 11.82 -13.96 -4.25
C GLN A 248 11.92 -13.36 -5.67
N ALA A 249 11.41 -14.06 -6.68
CA ALA A 249 11.42 -13.59 -8.05
C ALA A 249 10.58 -12.32 -8.25
N GLU A 250 9.40 -12.25 -7.61
CA GLU A 250 8.58 -11.04 -7.66
C GLU A 250 9.25 -9.88 -6.92
N TRP A 251 9.90 -10.14 -5.78
CA TRP A 251 10.65 -9.12 -5.04
C TRP A 251 11.77 -8.54 -5.90
N GLN A 252 12.57 -9.41 -6.53
CA GLN A 252 13.66 -9.01 -7.40
C GLN A 252 13.15 -8.20 -8.61
N ALA A 253 12.08 -8.67 -9.26
CA ALA A 253 11.45 -7.93 -10.36
C ALA A 253 10.88 -6.57 -9.94
N THR A 254 10.46 -6.42 -8.68
CA THR A 254 9.97 -5.16 -8.13
C THR A 254 11.11 -4.18 -7.82
N VAL A 255 12.28 -4.69 -7.41
CA VAL A 255 13.46 -3.86 -7.10
C VAL A 255 14.22 -3.45 -8.35
N ASP A 256 14.31 -4.33 -9.35
CA ASP A 256 15.05 -4.07 -10.59
C ASP A 256 14.30 -3.19 -11.60
N GLY A 257 12.96 -3.21 -11.54
CA GLY A 257 12.07 -2.49 -12.47
C GLY A 257 11.79 -1.06 -12.07
#